data_AF-A0A832JFK0-F1
#
_entry.id   AF-A0A832JFK0-F1
#
_cell.length_a   1.000
_cell.length_b   1.000
_cell.length_c   1.000
_cell.angle_alpha   90.00
_cell.angle_beta   90.00
_cell.angle_gamma   90.00
#
_symmetry.space_group_name_H-M   'P 1'
#
loop_
_entity.id
_entity.type
_entity.pdbx_description
1 polymer ?
#
loop_
_entity_poly.entity_id
_entity_poly.type
_entity_poly.pdbx_seq_one_letter_code
_entity_poly.pdbx_strand_id
1 'polypeptide(L)'
;ERERALAYLAQRRERAADKFFRRLGWMTRAHPLVLPGVQGQPPRILVPLYSDGFDFSLIAISDDNGATWQASLPLVSLGGVQPSLVQRRDGTLVAYMRDNGPPPKRIMRSESRDRGMTWSPVVDTELPNPGSALEVIRLRNGNWLMACNDTERGRHSLALLLSEDEGRSWKWKRHLEFDPPGPQAGSYSYPSLIQAQDGTLHITYSYSRPGQGESIKYAHFNEAWVRQGCQDCPCQRTP
;
A
#
# COMPACT_ATOMS: atom_id res chain seq x y z
N GLU A 1 -12.08 -3.30 23.87
CA GLU A 1 -11.94 -2.92 22.44
C GLU A 1 -13.03 -1.97 21.94
N ARG A 2 -14.32 -2.28 22.14
CA ARG A 2 -15.45 -1.42 21.74
C ARG A 2 -15.34 0.03 22.24
N GLU A 3 -15.02 0.25 23.51
CA GLU A 3 -14.87 1.60 24.08
C GLU A 3 -13.74 2.39 23.41
N ARG A 4 -12.60 1.73 23.16
CA ARG A 4 -11.46 2.34 22.45
C ARG A 4 -11.84 2.73 21.02
N ALA A 5 -12.59 1.88 20.33
CA ALA A 5 -13.11 2.19 18.99
C ALA A 5 -14.10 3.36 19.02
N LEU A 6 -15.00 3.43 20.01
CA LEU A 6 -15.93 4.54 20.19
C LEU A 6 -15.20 5.85 20.49
N ALA A 7 -14.20 5.83 21.37
CA ALA A 7 -13.38 7.00 21.68
C ALA A 7 -12.60 7.48 20.45
N TYR A 8 -12.03 6.55 19.67
CA TYR A 8 -11.38 6.86 18.40
C TYR A 8 -12.35 7.56 17.43
N LEU A 9 -13.54 6.98 17.22
CA LEU A 9 -14.55 7.55 16.33
C LEU A 9 -15.04 8.92 16.81
N ALA A 10 -15.21 9.12 18.12
CA ALA A 10 -15.60 10.40 18.70
C ALA A 10 -14.56 11.48 18.41
N GLN A 11 -13.28 11.20 18.64
CA GLN A 11 -12.19 12.13 18.35
C GLN A 11 -12.12 12.46 16.85
N ARG A 12 -12.34 11.48 15.96
CA ARG A 12 -12.35 11.71 14.51
C ARG A 12 -13.54 12.56 14.07
N ARG A 13 -14.72 12.38 14.68
CA ARG A 13 -15.90 13.22 14.43
C ARG A 13 -15.67 14.67 14.85
N GLU A 14 -15.07 14.88 16.02
CA GLU A 14 -14.71 16.23 16.50
C GLU A 14 -13.75 16.92 15.52
N ARG A 15 -12.65 16.25 15.16
CA ARG A 15 -11.68 16.75 14.16
C ARG A 15 -12.30 16.98 12.78
N ALA A 16 -13.28 16.16 12.38
CA ALA A 16 -13.99 16.33 11.12
C ALA A 16 -15.02 17.48 11.16
N ALA A 17 -15.44 17.94 12.33
CA ALA A 17 -16.25 19.14 12.49
C ALA A 17 -15.39 20.42 12.46
N ASP A 18 -14.12 20.32 12.86
CA ASP A 18 -13.16 21.42 12.85
C ASP A 18 -12.76 21.81 11.41
N LYS A 19 -13.10 23.06 11.02
CA LYS A 19 -12.78 23.61 9.70
C LYS A 19 -11.28 23.73 9.45
N PHE A 20 -10.50 24.12 10.44
CA PHE A 20 -9.05 24.25 10.30
C PHE A 20 -8.42 22.87 10.14
N PHE A 21 -8.76 21.92 11.01
CA PHE A 21 -8.18 20.59 11.02
C PHE A 21 -8.42 19.83 9.70
N ARG A 22 -9.60 19.97 9.09
CA ARG A 22 -9.90 19.39 7.77
C ARG A 22 -8.97 19.84 6.65
N ARG A 23 -8.32 21.00 6.80
CA ARG A 23 -7.42 21.60 5.81
C ARG A 23 -5.95 21.33 6.12
N LEU A 24 -5.66 20.74 7.27
CA LEU A 24 -4.29 20.38 7.65
C LEU A 24 -3.88 19.07 6.98
N GLY A 25 -2.74 19.12 6.31
CA GLY A 25 -1.90 17.96 5.96
C GLY A 25 -2.64 16.76 5.35
N TRP A 26 -2.82 16.80 4.04
CA TRP A 26 -3.11 15.61 3.24
C TRP A 26 -1.88 15.28 2.41
N MET A 27 -1.44 14.04 2.48
CA MET A 27 -0.22 13.58 1.82
C MET A 27 -0.59 12.51 0.80
N THR A 28 0.11 12.53 -0.32
CA THR A 28 0.14 11.41 -1.26
C THR A 28 1.28 10.47 -0.87
N ARG A 29 1.15 9.20 -1.30
CA ARG A 29 2.26 8.26 -1.23
C ARG A 29 2.35 7.43 -2.51
N ALA A 30 1.45 6.47 -2.66
CA ALA A 30 1.50 5.54 -3.79
C ALA A 30 1.10 6.25 -5.09
N HIS A 31 1.46 5.65 -6.23
CA HIS A 31 1.10 6.21 -7.52
C HIS A 31 -0.42 6.34 -7.70
N PRO A 32 -0.88 7.37 -8.43
CA PRO A 32 -2.28 7.46 -8.83
C PRO A 32 -2.69 6.26 -9.68
N LEU A 33 -3.94 5.83 -9.51
CA LEU A 33 -4.57 4.85 -10.40
C LEU A 33 -5.42 5.59 -11.44
N VAL A 34 -5.11 5.40 -12.72
CA VAL A 34 -5.87 5.99 -13.83
C VAL A 34 -6.81 4.93 -14.40
N LEU A 35 -8.11 5.15 -14.26
CA LEU A 35 -9.13 4.28 -14.83
C LEU A 35 -9.49 4.75 -16.24
N PRO A 36 -9.80 3.84 -17.18
CA PRO A 36 -10.32 4.23 -18.47
C PRO A 36 -11.62 5.03 -18.32
N GLY A 37 -11.80 5.98 -19.23
CA GLY A 37 -13.03 6.76 -19.37
C GLY A 37 -14.22 5.87 -19.75
N VAL A 38 -15.43 6.36 -19.49
CA VAL A 38 -16.69 5.68 -19.80
C VAL A 38 -17.47 6.54 -20.78
N GLN A 39 -17.92 5.98 -21.90
CA GLN A 39 -18.84 6.65 -22.84
C GLN A 39 -18.37 8.05 -23.30
N GLY A 40 -17.13 8.17 -23.77
CA GLY A 40 -16.58 9.44 -24.27
C GLY A 40 -16.12 10.42 -23.19
N GLN A 41 -16.26 10.07 -21.91
CA GLN A 41 -15.64 10.81 -20.82
C GLN A 41 -14.12 10.58 -20.78
N PRO A 42 -13.32 11.55 -20.30
CA PRO A 42 -11.88 11.37 -20.11
C PRO A 42 -11.58 10.29 -19.04
N PRO A 43 -10.32 9.84 -18.92
CA PRO A 43 -9.90 8.93 -17.86
C PRO A 43 -10.19 9.51 -16.47
N ARG A 44 -10.55 8.64 -15.53
CA ARG A 44 -10.68 9.02 -14.11
C ARG A 44 -9.34 8.85 -13.42
N ILE A 45 -8.85 9.90 -12.79
CA ILE A 45 -7.62 9.87 -11.98
C ILE A 45 -8.00 9.68 -10.52
N LEU A 46 -7.42 8.68 -9.87
CA LEU A 46 -7.57 8.40 -8.44
C LEU A 46 -6.23 8.62 -7.74
N VAL A 47 -6.15 9.64 -6.89
CA VAL A 47 -4.95 9.97 -6.11
C VAL A 47 -5.16 9.53 -4.66
N PRO A 48 -4.38 8.54 -4.18
CA PRO A 48 -4.40 8.12 -2.78
C PRO A 48 -3.95 9.25 -1.84
N LEU A 49 -4.80 9.59 -0.88
CA LEU A 49 -4.50 10.56 0.18
C LEU A 49 -4.60 9.91 1.56
N TYR A 50 -3.76 10.39 2.48
CA TYR A 50 -3.87 10.06 3.89
C TYR A 50 -3.56 11.29 4.74
N SER A 51 -3.93 11.22 6.01
CA SER A 51 -3.59 12.25 6.99
C SER A 51 -3.14 11.58 8.29
N ASP A 52 -1.92 11.85 8.73
CA ASP A 52 -1.43 11.42 10.05
C ASP A 52 -2.16 12.14 11.20
N GLY A 53 -2.88 13.24 10.91
CA GLY A 53 -3.77 13.89 11.86
C GLY A 53 -5.09 13.13 12.04
N PHE A 54 -5.60 12.52 10.98
CA PHE A 54 -6.86 11.76 11.01
C PHE A 54 -6.67 10.25 11.10
N ASP A 55 -5.49 9.70 10.86
CA ASP A 55 -5.23 8.26 10.85
C ASP A 55 -6.20 7.45 9.96
N PHE A 56 -6.68 8.08 8.88
CA PHE A 56 -7.47 7.42 7.84
C PHE A 56 -7.06 7.93 6.46
N SER A 57 -7.61 7.28 5.44
CA SER A 57 -7.35 7.62 4.04
C SER A 57 -8.57 8.14 3.29
N LEU A 58 -8.30 8.91 2.23
CA LEU A 58 -9.27 9.36 1.23
C LEU A 58 -8.69 9.13 -0.16
N ILE A 59 -9.54 9.09 -1.17
CA ILE A 59 -9.10 9.15 -2.56
C ILE A 59 -9.56 10.48 -3.15
N ALA A 60 -8.62 11.28 -3.66
CA ALA A 60 -8.96 12.42 -4.50
C ALA A 60 -9.23 11.92 -5.94
N ILE A 61 -10.34 12.38 -6.51
CA ILE A 61 -10.90 11.87 -7.76
C ILE A 61 -11.03 13.05 -8.71
N SER A 62 -10.50 12.90 -9.92
CA SER A 62 -10.72 13.82 -11.03
C SER A 62 -11.26 13.05 -12.24
N ASP A 63 -12.27 13.64 -12.88
CA ASP A 63 -12.90 13.17 -14.12
C ASP A 63 -12.70 14.18 -15.27
N ASP A 64 -11.70 15.06 -15.16
CA ASP A 64 -11.46 16.16 -16.10
C ASP A 64 -9.95 16.43 -16.29
N ASN A 65 -9.16 15.36 -16.31
CA ASN A 65 -7.69 15.41 -16.47
C ASN A 65 -6.97 16.24 -15.39
N GLY A 66 -7.52 16.29 -14.18
CA GLY A 66 -6.92 16.96 -13.03
C GLY A 66 -7.30 18.42 -12.86
N ALA A 67 -8.25 18.94 -13.65
CA ALA A 67 -8.69 20.33 -13.53
C ALA A 67 -9.52 20.58 -12.26
N THR A 68 -10.40 19.65 -11.90
CA THR A 68 -11.17 19.67 -10.66
C THR A 68 -11.06 18.35 -9.91
N TRP A 69 -11.26 18.42 -8.59
CA TRP A 69 -11.07 17.29 -7.68
C TRP A 69 -12.21 17.22 -6.68
N GLN A 70 -12.69 16.00 -6.44
CA GLN A 70 -13.57 15.67 -5.33
C GLN A 70 -12.96 14.56 -4.48
N ALA A 71 -13.36 14.47 -3.21
CA ALA A 71 -12.92 13.39 -2.33
C ALA A 71 -13.91 12.22 -2.33
N SER A 72 -13.41 11.00 -2.20
CA SER A 72 -14.21 9.82 -1.84
C SER A 72 -14.79 9.94 -0.43
N LEU A 73 -15.65 9.00 -0.04
CA LEU A 73 -15.84 8.72 1.39
C LEU A 73 -14.54 8.18 2.01
N PRO A 74 -14.31 8.43 3.31
CA PRO A 74 -13.09 8.00 3.99
C PRO A 74 -13.02 6.47 4.16
N LEU A 75 -11.82 5.94 3.96
CA LEU A 75 -11.45 4.58 4.34
C LEU A 75 -11.13 4.56 5.84
N VAL A 76 -12.18 4.57 6.65
CA VAL A 76 -12.05 4.63 8.12
C VAL A 76 -11.66 3.27 8.68
N SER A 77 -10.61 3.27 9.49
CA SER A 77 -10.11 2.13 10.26
C SER A 77 -9.42 2.64 11.53
N LEU A 78 -8.95 1.74 12.38
CA LEU A 78 -8.07 2.08 13.50
C LEU A 78 -6.63 2.28 13.01
N GLY A 79 -6.34 3.27 12.14
CA GLY A 79 -4.97 3.61 11.75
C GLY A 79 -4.52 3.18 10.34
N GLY A 80 -5.44 2.80 9.46
CA GLY A 80 -5.16 2.48 8.06
C GLY A 80 -4.88 3.74 7.25
N VAL A 81 -3.63 3.89 6.83
CA VAL A 81 -3.14 5.06 6.08
C VAL A 81 -2.29 4.64 4.88
N GLN A 82 -1.92 5.60 4.03
CA GLN A 82 -1.06 5.41 2.86
C GLN A 82 -1.56 4.32 1.90
N PRO A 83 -2.77 4.49 1.31
CA PRO A 83 -3.30 3.46 0.42
C PRO A 83 -2.50 3.36 -0.87
N SER A 84 -2.40 2.14 -1.39
CA SER A 84 -2.00 1.82 -2.76
C SER A 84 -3.17 1.10 -3.45
N LEU A 85 -3.48 1.50 -4.68
CA LEU A 85 -4.68 1.08 -5.39
C LEU A 85 -4.36 0.15 -6.55
N VAL A 86 -5.22 -0.85 -6.74
CA VAL A 86 -5.17 -1.75 -7.90
C VAL A 86 -6.60 -2.10 -8.36
N GLN A 87 -6.77 -2.35 -9.67
CA GLN A 87 -8.08 -2.67 -10.26
C GLN A 87 -8.15 -4.13 -10.71
N ARG A 88 -9.16 -4.86 -10.23
CA ARG A 88 -9.56 -6.18 -10.70
C ARG A 88 -10.13 -6.14 -12.12
N ARG A 89 -10.18 -7.28 -12.80
CA ARG A 89 -10.77 -7.44 -14.14
C ARG A 89 -12.26 -7.06 -14.17
N ASP A 90 -12.99 -7.29 -13.09
CA ASP A 90 -14.41 -6.91 -12.95
C ASP A 90 -14.63 -5.41 -12.72
N GLY A 91 -13.56 -4.62 -12.64
CA GLY A 91 -13.61 -3.18 -12.40
C GLY A 91 -13.57 -2.77 -10.92
N THR A 92 -13.68 -3.72 -9.98
CA THR A 92 -13.55 -3.48 -8.54
C THR A 92 -12.16 -2.93 -8.22
N LEU A 93 -12.12 -1.85 -7.45
CA LEU A 93 -10.87 -1.29 -6.93
C LEU A 93 -10.56 -1.91 -5.58
N VAL A 94 -9.29 -2.18 -5.34
CA VAL A 94 -8.78 -2.67 -4.06
C VAL A 94 -7.74 -1.69 -3.56
N ALA A 95 -7.91 -1.21 -2.33
CA ALA A 95 -6.95 -0.40 -1.61
C ALA A 95 -6.23 -1.28 -0.59
N TYR A 96 -4.90 -1.28 -0.62
CA TYR A 96 -4.05 -1.87 0.42
C TYR A 96 -3.35 -0.76 1.19
N MET A 97 -3.35 -0.85 2.52
CA MET A 97 -2.86 0.22 3.42
C MET A 97 -1.92 -0.36 4.47
N ARG A 98 -1.02 0.48 4.98
CA ARG A 98 -0.26 0.16 6.19
C ARG A 98 -1.13 0.37 7.43
N ASP A 99 -0.82 -0.36 8.49
CA ASP A 99 -1.51 -0.29 9.77
C ASP A 99 -0.70 0.51 10.82
N ASN A 100 -1.14 1.73 11.15
CA ASN A 100 -0.63 2.52 12.29
C ASN A 100 -1.38 2.21 13.62
N GLY A 101 -2.34 1.29 13.60
CA GLY A 101 -3.23 0.92 14.68
C GLY A 101 -2.66 0.04 15.79
N PRO A 102 -3.54 -0.57 16.61
CA PRO A 102 -3.13 -1.63 17.53
C PRO A 102 -2.78 -2.93 16.79
N PRO A 103 -1.99 -3.83 17.40
CA PRO A 103 -1.74 -5.16 16.86
C PRO A 103 -3.03 -6.03 16.82
N PRO A 104 -3.05 -7.12 16.02
CA PRO A 104 -1.94 -7.66 15.22
C PRO A 104 -1.61 -6.77 14.02
N LYS A 105 -0.33 -6.74 13.65
CA LYS A 105 0.19 -5.86 12.60
C LYS A 105 0.03 -6.48 11.21
N ARG A 106 -1.00 -6.06 10.48
CA ARG A 106 -1.37 -6.59 9.16
C ARG A 106 -1.43 -5.50 8.11
N ILE A 107 -1.24 -5.90 6.85
CA ILE A 107 -1.71 -5.08 5.72
C ILE A 107 -3.23 -5.01 5.82
N MET A 108 -3.78 -3.82 5.73
CA MET A 108 -5.22 -3.57 5.71
C MET A 108 -5.73 -3.49 4.27
N ARG A 109 -6.98 -3.88 4.04
CA ARG A 109 -7.63 -3.86 2.72
C ARG A 109 -9.03 -3.24 2.78
N SER A 110 -9.40 -2.53 1.71
CA SER A 110 -10.78 -2.12 1.45
C SER A 110 -11.07 -2.17 -0.05
N GLU A 111 -12.34 -2.31 -0.43
CA GLU A 111 -12.78 -2.46 -1.82
C GLU A 111 -13.80 -1.40 -2.20
N SER A 112 -13.75 -0.94 -3.45
CA SER A 112 -14.74 -0.03 -4.04
C SER A 112 -15.32 -0.63 -5.32
N ARG A 113 -16.65 -0.61 -5.43
CA ARG A 113 -17.41 -1.09 -6.60
C ARG A 113 -18.04 0.04 -7.42
N ASP A 114 -17.80 1.29 -7.03
CA ASP A 114 -18.36 2.50 -7.62
C ASP A 114 -17.26 3.46 -8.09
N ARG A 115 -16.16 2.90 -8.60
CA ARG A 115 -15.02 3.62 -9.18
C ARG A 115 -14.37 4.61 -8.19
N GLY A 116 -14.27 4.21 -6.92
CA GLY A 116 -13.51 4.91 -5.89
C GLY A 116 -14.32 5.88 -5.03
N MET A 117 -15.64 6.00 -5.26
CA MET A 117 -16.48 6.95 -4.54
C MET A 117 -16.75 6.50 -3.10
N THR A 118 -17.12 5.24 -2.92
CA THR A 118 -17.32 4.61 -1.62
C THR A 118 -16.47 3.36 -1.47
N TRP A 119 -16.17 3.03 -0.23
CA TRP A 119 -15.24 1.97 0.14
C TRP A 119 -15.88 1.08 1.19
N SER A 120 -15.65 -0.23 1.10
CA SER A 120 -16.06 -1.20 2.12
C SER A 120 -15.38 -0.87 3.46
N PRO A 121 -15.90 -1.41 4.59
CA PRO A 121 -15.14 -1.42 5.83
C PRO A 121 -13.71 -1.93 5.58
N VAL A 122 -12.75 -1.23 6.17
CA VAL A 122 -11.34 -1.62 6.12
C VAL A 122 -11.16 -2.82 7.05
N VAL A 123 -10.53 -3.87 6.55
CA VAL A 123 -10.29 -5.12 7.27
C VAL A 123 -8.83 -5.52 7.18
N ASP A 124 -8.34 -6.24 8.18
CA ASP A 124 -7.03 -6.85 8.13
C ASP A 124 -6.99 -7.98 7.09
N THR A 125 -5.83 -8.12 6.45
CA THR A 125 -5.48 -9.32 5.67
C THR A 125 -4.65 -10.27 6.53
N GLU A 126 -4.28 -11.43 5.99
CA GLU A 126 -3.34 -12.35 6.65
C GLU A 126 -1.87 -11.94 6.47
N LEU A 127 -1.57 -10.90 5.66
CA LEU A 127 -0.19 -10.49 5.37
C LEU A 127 0.37 -9.65 6.52
N PRO A 128 1.45 -10.08 7.19
CA PRO A 128 2.09 -9.28 8.23
C PRO A 128 2.71 -8.02 7.63
N ASN A 129 2.61 -6.90 8.35
CA ASN A 129 3.29 -5.65 8.00
C ASN A 129 3.47 -4.77 9.24
N PRO A 130 4.66 -4.20 9.50
CA PRO A 130 4.99 -3.57 10.77
C PRO A 130 4.51 -2.11 10.85
N GLY A 131 3.45 -1.73 10.12
CA GLY A 131 3.06 -0.34 9.91
C GLY A 131 4.00 0.41 8.95
N SER A 132 4.52 -0.29 7.94
CA SER A 132 5.38 0.26 6.90
C SER A 132 4.64 0.37 5.58
N ALA A 133 4.93 1.41 4.82
CA ALA A 133 4.33 1.65 3.51
C ALA A 133 4.53 0.44 2.57
N LEU A 134 3.57 0.23 1.70
CA LEU A 134 3.60 -0.77 0.62
C LEU A 134 3.22 -0.11 -0.69
N GLU A 135 3.52 -0.79 -1.80
CA GLU A 135 2.92 -0.48 -3.09
C GLU A 135 2.53 -1.74 -3.83
N VAL A 136 1.36 -1.73 -4.48
CA VAL A 136 0.86 -2.80 -5.33
C VAL A 136 0.55 -2.25 -6.71
N ILE A 137 0.95 -2.99 -7.75
CA ILE A 137 0.62 -2.68 -9.14
C ILE A 137 0.02 -3.91 -9.83
N ARG A 138 -0.85 -3.67 -10.81
CA ARG A 138 -1.28 -4.68 -11.77
C ARG A 138 -0.34 -4.63 -12.98
N LEU A 139 0.31 -5.75 -13.24
CA LEU A 139 1.18 -5.94 -14.40
C LEU A 139 0.34 -6.10 -15.68
N ARG A 140 0.95 -5.85 -16.84
CA ARG A 140 0.26 -5.94 -18.15
C ARG A 140 -0.33 -7.33 -18.44
N ASN A 141 0.28 -8.41 -17.92
CA ASN A 141 -0.28 -9.77 -18.04
C ASN A 141 -1.45 -10.06 -17.07
N GLY A 142 -1.79 -9.10 -16.20
CA GLY A 142 -2.87 -9.21 -15.22
C GLY A 142 -2.45 -9.71 -13.85
N ASN A 143 -1.20 -10.15 -13.66
CA ASN A 143 -0.68 -10.49 -12.34
C ASN A 143 -0.54 -9.24 -11.47
N TRP A 144 -0.60 -9.40 -10.15
CA TRP A 144 -0.38 -8.31 -9.20
C TRP A 144 0.95 -8.49 -8.50
N LEU A 145 1.73 -7.42 -8.42
CA LEU A 145 2.99 -7.40 -7.69
C LEU A 145 2.89 -6.39 -6.56
N MET A 146 3.18 -6.84 -5.35
CA MET A 146 3.21 -6.00 -4.15
C MET A 146 4.64 -5.97 -3.59
N ALA A 147 5.13 -4.78 -3.28
CA ALA A 147 6.33 -4.57 -2.48
C ALA A 147 5.92 -4.14 -1.07
N CYS A 148 6.32 -4.90 -0.05
CA CYS A 148 5.95 -4.63 1.34
C CYS A 148 6.98 -5.20 2.32
N ASN A 149 6.99 -4.69 3.55
CA ASN A 149 7.62 -5.41 4.66
C ASN A 149 6.69 -6.54 5.14
N ASP A 150 7.21 -7.76 5.25
CA ASP A 150 6.46 -8.99 5.57
C ASP A 150 6.68 -9.49 7.01
N THR A 151 6.84 -8.57 7.96
CA THR A 151 7.02 -8.86 9.39
C THR A 151 6.00 -8.06 10.22
N GLU A 152 5.70 -8.50 11.44
CA GLU A 152 4.91 -7.69 12.38
C GLU A 152 5.75 -6.64 13.11
N ARG A 153 7.08 -6.83 13.15
CA ARG A 153 8.02 -5.98 13.89
C ARG A 153 9.26 -5.69 13.06
N GLY A 154 9.68 -4.43 13.06
CA GLY A 154 10.89 -3.96 12.37
C GLY A 154 10.76 -3.97 10.85
N ARG A 155 11.61 -3.21 10.16
CA ARG A 155 11.58 -3.02 8.70
C ARG A 155 12.78 -3.70 8.01
N HIS A 156 13.28 -4.78 8.59
CA HIS A 156 14.47 -5.50 8.14
C HIS A 156 14.23 -6.53 7.03
N SER A 157 12.97 -6.66 6.57
CA SER A 157 12.58 -7.59 5.52
C SER A 157 11.71 -6.85 4.52
N LEU A 158 12.20 -6.60 3.30
CA LEU A 158 11.46 -6.00 2.20
C LEU A 158 11.24 -7.06 1.12
N ALA A 159 9.98 -7.47 0.95
CA ALA A 159 9.58 -8.56 0.09
C ALA A 159 8.77 -8.08 -1.12
N LEU A 160 8.90 -8.83 -2.21
CA LEU A 160 8.03 -8.82 -3.37
C LEU A 160 7.10 -10.02 -3.30
N LEU A 161 5.80 -9.77 -3.35
CA LEU A 161 4.74 -10.77 -3.38
C LEU A 161 4.06 -10.73 -4.75
N LEU A 162 3.99 -11.87 -5.44
CA LEU A 162 3.31 -11.98 -6.74
C LEU A 162 2.03 -12.80 -6.59
N SER A 163 0.92 -12.22 -7.03
CA SER A 163 -0.39 -12.86 -7.12
C SER A 163 -0.80 -13.05 -8.59
N GLU A 164 -1.31 -14.23 -8.89
CA GLU A 164 -1.83 -14.60 -10.22
C GLU A 164 -3.36 -14.64 -10.24
N ASP A 165 -3.99 -14.32 -9.10
CA ASP A 165 -5.42 -14.47 -8.84
C ASP A 165 -6.05 -13.22 -8.20
N GLU A 166 -5.55 -12.04 -8.59
CA GLU A 166 -6.08 -10.73 -8.19
C GLU A 166 -6.09 -10.48 -6.68
N GLY A 167 -4.99 -10.88 -6.03
CA GLY A 167 -4.73 -10.66 -4.61
C GLY A 167 -5.47 -11.62 -3.68
N ARG A 168 -6.07 -12.70 -4.20
CA ARG A 168 -6.69 -13.76 -3.38
C ARG A 168 -5.62 -14.60 -2.69
N SER A 169 -4.53 -14.91 -3.39
CA SER A 169 -3.34 -15.56 -2.84
C SER A 169 -2.06 -14.94 -3.39
N TRP A 170 -0.98 -15.06 -2.61
CA TRP A 170 0.34 -14.51 -2.93
C TRP A 170 1.34 -15.66 -3.01
N LYS A 171 1.23 -16.44 -4.10
CA LYS A 171 1.95 -17.70 -4.28
C LYS A 171 3.46 -17.55 -4.28
N TRP A 172 3.97 -16.47 -4.87
CA TRP A 172 5.41 -16.26 -4.99
C TRP A 172 5.86 -15.13 -4.09
N LYS A 173 6.98 -15.36 -3.40
CA LYS A 173 7.65 -14.36 -2.55
C LYS A 173 9.15 -14.38 -2.81
N ARG A 174 9.74 -13.20 -2.99
CA ARG A 174 11.19 -13.01 -3.01
C ARG A 174 11.58 -11.74 -2.26
N HIS A 175 12.63 -11.80 -1.45
CA HIS A 175 13.15 -10.63 -0.74
C HIS A 175 14.06 -9.80 -1.64
N LEU A 176 13.83 -8.49 -1.66
CA LEU A 176 14.80 -7.50 -2.17
C LEU A 176 15.87 -7.25 -1.12
N GLU A 177 15.47 -7.19 0.14
CA GLU A 177 16.34 -7.04 1.29
C GLU A 177 15.84 -7.94 2.41
N PHE A 178 16.76 -8.59 3.10
CA PHE A 178 16.47 -9.39 4.28
C PHE A 178 17.68 -9.40 5.20
N ASP A 179 17.49 -8.92 6.41
CA ASP A 179 18.44 -9.07 7.50
C ASP A 179 17.75 -9.83 8.65
N PRO A 180 18.43 -10.79 9.31
CA PRO A 180 17.93 -11.36 10.56
C PRO A 180 17.65 -10.25 11.59
N PRO A 181 16.60 -10.38 12.41
CA PRO A 181 16.28 -9.36 13.40
C PRO A 181 17.42 -9.20 14.40
N GLY A 182 17.83 -7.95 14.65
CA GLY A 182 18.87 -7.64 15.63
C GLY A 182 19.37 -6.20 15.52
N PRO A 183 20.32 -5.79 16.39
CA PRO A 183 20.83 -4.41 16.43
C PRO A 183 21.55 -3.97 15.14
N GLN A 184 22.02 -4.94 14.36
CA GLN A 184 22.72 -4.71 13.09
C GLN A 184 21.79 -4.82 11.86
N ALA A 185 20.51 -5.12 12.07
CA ALA A 185 19.56 -5.25 10.97
C ALA A 185 19.32 -3.90 10.29
N GLY A 186 19.30 -3.91 8.96
CA GLY A 186 18.91 -2.76 8.16
C GLY A 186 17.43 -2.41 8.31
N SER A 187 17.08 -1.24 7.80
CA SER A 187 15.71 -0.74 7.70
C SER A 187 15.42 -0.34 6.26
N TYR A 188 14.42 -1.01 5.68
CA TYR A 188 14.05 -0.93 4.28
C TYR A 188 12.57 -0.61 4.18
N SER A 189 12.21 0.52 3.55
CA SER A 189 10.82 0.95 3.53
C SER A 189 10.50 1.89 2.38
N TYR A 190 9.24 2.29 2.30
CA TYR A 190 8.74 3.20 1.27
C TYR A 190 9.08 2.74 -0.18
N PRO A 191 8.70 1.50 -0.58
CA PRO A 191 8.91 1.01 -1.94
C PRO A 191 8.06 1.73 -3.01
N SER A 192 8.68 2.23 -4.07
CA SER A 192 8.01 2.81 -5.25
C SER A 192 8.25 1.93 -6.47
N LEU A 193 7.20 1.38 -7.10
CA LEU A 193 7.27 0.30 -8.07
C LEU A 193 6.60 0.65 -9.41
N ILE A 194 7.29 0.42 -10.53
CA ILE A 194 6.74 0.59 -11.89
C ILE A 194 7.11 -0.58 -12.81
N GLN A 195 6.29 -0.80 -13.86
CA GLN A 195 6.61 -1.71 -14.96
C GLN A 195 7.02 -0.90 -16.20
N ALA A 196 8.25 -1.12 -16.68
CA ALA A 196 8.81 -0.48 -17.87
C ALA A 196 8.18 -1.02 -19.17
N GLN A 197 8.42 -0.34 -20.30
CA GLN A 197 7.80 -0.70 -21.59
C GLN A 197 8.24 -2.07 -22.10
N ASP A 198 9.48 -2.46 -21.83
CA ASP A 198 10.04 -3.79 -22.14
C ASP A 198 9.48 -4.93 -21.26
N GLY A 199 8.61 -4.60 -20.30
CA GLY A 199 7.96 -5.54 -19.39
C GLY A 199 8.74 -5.81 -18.11
N THR A 200 9.96 -5.26 -17.97
CA THR A 200 10.75 -5.34 -16.74
C THR A 200 10.20 -4.44 -15.63
N LEU A 201 10.71 -4.63 -14.42
CA LEU A 201 10.21 -4.03 -13.19
C LEU A 201 11.31 -3.21 -12.54
N HIS A 202 10.95 -1.99 -12.15
CA HIS A 202 11.84 -1.04 -11.51
C HIS A 202 11.28 -0.68 -10.15
N ILE A 203 12.13 -0.70 -9.12
CA ILE A 203 11.74 -0.30 -7.76
C ILE A 203 12.78 0.64 -7.15
N THR A 204 12.32 1.64 -6.41
CA THR A 204 13.14 2.41 -5.47
C THR A 204 12.61 2.28 -4.05
N TYR A 205 13.48 2.38 -3.04
CA TYR A 205 13.08 2.28 -1.63
C TYR A 205 14.10 2.96 -0.72
N SER A 206 13.64 3.42 0.44
CA SER A 206 14.51 3.89 1.51
C SER A 206 15.34 2.74 2.04
N TYR A 207 16.65 2.95 2.12
CA TYR A 207 17.66 1.99 2.55
C TYR A 207 18.52 2.61 3.64
N SER A 208 18.49 2.02 4.82
CA SER A 208 19.29 2.45 5.96
C SER A 208 19.96 1.25 6.62
N ARG A 209 21.22 1.41 7.00
CA ARG A 209 21.95 0.44 7.81
C ARG A 209 22.61 1.12 9.00
N PRO A 210 22.68 0.45 10.16
CA PRO A 210 23.37 0.99 11.33
C PRO A 210 24.79 1.46 10.98
N GLY A 211 25.08 2.73 11.29
CA GLY A 211 26.39 3.35 11.04
C GLY A 211 26.67 3.76 9.58
N GLN A 212 25.73 3.61 8.64
CA GLN A 212 25.97 3.90 7.20
C GLN A 212 25.09 5.03 6.64
N GLY A 213 24.28 5.69 7.47
CA GLY A 213 23.34 6.72 7.03
C GLY A 213 22.14 6.15 6.24
N GLU A 214 21.37 7.05 5.64
CA GLU A 214 20.18 6.72 4.85
C GLU A 214 20.37 7.08 3.37
N SER A 215 19.81 6.25 2.49
CA SER A 215 19.86 6.44 1.04
C SER A 215 18.57 5.95 0.38
N ILE A 216 18.42 6.23 -0.91
CA ILE A 216 17.42 5.56 -1.75
C ILE A 216 18.14 4.54 -2.61
N LYS A 217 17.78 3.27 -2.49
CA LYS A 217 18.30 2.19 -3.33
C LYS A 217 17.35 1.93 -4.49
N TYR A 218 17.91 1.48 -5.61
CA TYR A 218 17.20 1.12 -6.84
C TYR A 218 17.49 -0.34 -7.21
N ALA A 219 16.48 -1.06 -7.70
CA ALA A 219 16.63 -2.40 -8.25
C ALA A 219 15.80 -2.57 -9.53
N HIS A 220 16.29 -3.45 -10.41
CA HIS A 220 15.69 -3.80 -11.70
C HIS A 220 15.66 -5.32 -11.86
N PHE A 221 14.50 -5.87 -12.19
CA PHE A 221 14.27 -7.31 -12.29
C PHE A 221 13.06 -7.60 -13.19
N ASN A 222 12.68 -8.87 -13.32
CA ASN A 222 11.47 -9.30 -14.02
C ASN A 222 10.67 -10.32 -13.19
N GLU A 223 9.48 -10.71 -13.65
CA GLU A 223 8.66 -11.70 -12.93
C GLU A 223 9.34 -13.06 -12.77
N ALA A 224 10.15 -13.50 -13.73
CA ALA A 224 10.88 -14.76 -13.63
C ALA A 224 11.85 -14.75 -12.45
N TRP A 225 12.53 -13.63 -12.21
CA TRP A 225 13.36 -13.43 -11.02
C TRP A 225 12.53 -13.52 -9.74
N VAL A 226 11.35 -12.88 -9.66
CA VAL A 226 10.49 -12.99 -8.47
C VAL A 226 10.08 -14.45 -8.20
N ARG A 227 9.75 -15.21 -9.25
CA ARG A 227 9.28 -16.61 -9.15
C ARG A 227 10.33 -17.62 -8.71
N GLN A 228 11.62 -17.32 -8.91
CA GLN A 228 12.70 -18.15 -8.36
C GLN A 228 12.65 -18.19 -6.82
N GLY A 229 11.98 -17.22 -6.19
CA GLY A 229 11.91 -17.09 -4.75
C GLY A 229 13.29 -16.86 -4.13
N CYS A 230 13.39 -17.12 -2.84
CA CYS A 230 14.66 -17.07 -2.14
C CYS A 230 15.39 -18.41 -2.28
N GLN A 231 16.23 -18.57 -3.31
CA GLN A 231 17.02 -19.80 -3.50
C GLN A 231 18.07 -20.01 -2.39
N ASP A 232 18.42 -18.98 -1.62
CA ASP A 232 19.46 -19.04 -0.57
C ASP A 232 19.10 -18.28 0.74
N CYS A 233 17.82 -18.01 1.02
CA CYS A 233 17.46 -17.35 2.28
C CYS A 233 17.31 -18.36 3.42
N PRO A 234 17.94 -18.13 4.59
CA PRO A 234 17.75 -18.97 5.78
C PRO A 234 16.29 -19.13 6.22
N CYS A 235 15.38 -18.26 5.76
CA CYS A 235 13.95 -18.35 6.06
C CYS A 235 13.24 -19.58 5.46
N GLN A 236 13.88 -20.32 4.54
CA GLN A 236 13.40 -21.62 4.06
C GLN A 236 13.98 -22.81 4.84
N ARG A 237 14.87 -22.57 5.82
CA ARG A 237 15.40 -23.60 6.72
C ARG A 237 14.69 -23.54 8.07
N THR A 238 13.48 -24.05 8.13
CA THR A 238 12.90 -24.58 9.38
C THR A 238 12.17 -25.89 9.05
N PRO A 239 12.20 -26.88 9.97
CA PRO A 239 12.01 -28.29 9.67
C PRO A 239 10.59 -28.66 9.23
#